data_AF-A0A094IZ19-F1
#
_entry.id   AF-A0A094IZ19-F1
#
_cell.length_a   1.000
_cell.length_b   1.000
_cell.length_c   1.000
_cell.angle_alpha   90.00
_cell.angle_beta   90.00
_cell.angle_gamma   90.00
#
_symmetry.space_group_name_H-M   'P 1'
#
loop_
_entity.id
_entity.type
_entity.pdbx_description
1 polymer ?
#
loop_
_entity_poly.entity_id
_entity_poly.type
_entity_poly.pdbx_seq_one_letter_code
_entity_poly.pdbx_strand_id
1 'polypeptide(L)'
;MSLSWFNGAWGDHSQQTLPTLISSYLKSSDTYIAVTETFYLVNILILFNHIEKADELVNAVCYYRAKILSAPSSNLSTPVLEYFWQTNIVRIYPHVDKEVYEAFVKEITPTREGRLAKEQWGQYRESCRTDWMIEHLSVAEPKDPHIWREIDDPVMLAMCCRLLAREETPGVYPPQERMREALAAAMKLYAQPQAPIEEGVDYSSTQAWKSRHSFLLYRRLAIELAIRVGELELASEILSMALRLDGFGRSSGASLQDFLFVPGIYDVLPLLAEGGKKSNPFFIEEEDANILVGVILSAVELRATEGRSWTLPPTEAGWKELMERLSKGAWLINSTEYKNMGLECAANILFPPATEAEIEAVEKDIGSLPADLKDMVRISNGYRGGWHFLGGGMTGIQDIFQSDYPLKEVEDHFYDRGLKQTEGDYSGFVLQLAPASVCDRCEHFIIPPAMWKANGEESVKDGEYKYWHSANWRRPTIWNSVRDSIVDHVEYIETMIEEHLREDDDSE
;
A
#
# COMPACT_ATOMS: atom_id res chain seq x y z
N MET A 1 16.62 20.64 -2.39
CA MET A 1 16.41 20.06 -1.05
C MET A 1 15.42 18.91 -1.23
N SER A 2 15.73 17.74 -0.71
CA SER A 2 14.78 16.62 -0.73
C SER A 2 13.94 16.73 0.54
N LEU A 3 12.65 17.07 0.40
CA LEU A 3 11.71 16.99 1.52
C LEU A 3 11.56 15.52 1.91
N SER A 4 11.62 15.24 3.21
CA SER A 4 11.42 13.90 3.77
C SER A 4 10.41 13.94 4.90
N TRP A 5 9.71 12.82 5.09
CA TRP A 5 8.74 12.66 6.18
C TRP A 5 8.82 11.26 6.77
N PHE A 6 8.30 11.13 7.97
CA PHE A 6 8.12 9.85 8.64
C PHE A 6 6.98 9.09 7.97
N ASN A 7 7.24 7.87 7.49
CA ASN A 7 6.28 7.11 6.70
C ASN A 7 5.07 6.60 7.50
N GLY A 8 5.03 6.63 8.84
CA GLY A 8 3.86 6.14 9.59
C GLY A 8 3.51 4.65 9.37
N ALA A 9 4.31 3.94 8.57
CA ALA A 9 4.17 2.55 8.23
C ALA A 9 4.69 1.66 9.37
N TRP A 10 4.15 0.45 9.44
CA TRP A 10 4.39 -0.49 10.52
C TRP A 10 5.88 -0.88 10.64
N GLY A 11 6.59 -0.23 11.56
CA GLY A 11 7.74 -0.82 12.24
C GLY A 11 9.14 -0.56 11.72
N ASP A 12 9.32 0.43 10.87
CA ASP A 12 10.63 1.07 10.70
C ASP A 12 10.42 2.57 10.62
N HIS A 13 11.34 3.34 11.18
CA HIS A 13 11.46 4.78 10.90
C HIS A 13 11.98 5.02 9.48
N SER A 14 11.42 4.33 8.48
CA SER A 14 11.75 4.58 7.08
C SER A 14 11.34 6.01 6.76
N GLN A 15 12.34 6.83 6.44
CA GLN A 15 12.10 8.16 5.92
C GLN A 15 11.72 8.01 4.46
N GLN A 16 10.52 8.47 4.11
CA GLN A 16 10.19 8.66 2.72
C GLN A 16 10.70 10.00 2.25
N THR A 17 11.08 10.06 0.97
CA THR A 17 11.49 11.31 0.34
C THR A 17 10.57 11.64 -0.81
N LEU A 18 10.34 12.93 -1.03
CA LEU A 18 9.51 13.41 -2.12
C LEU A 18 9.99 12.90 -3.49
N PRO A 19 11.30 12.92 -3.82
CA PRO A 19 11.80 12.31 -5.06
C PRO A 19 11.50 10.82 -5.20
N THR A 20 11.63 10.04 -4.12
CA THR A 20 11.33 8.60 -4.14
C THR A 20 9.86 8.35 -4.47
N LEU A 21 8.94 9.07 -3.82
CA LEU A 21 7.51 8.92 -4.07
C LEU A 21 7.12 9.36 -5.49
N ILE A 22 7.67 10.49 -5.98
CA ILE A 22 7.45 10.93 -7.37
C ILE A 22 7.94 9.88 -8.36
N SER A 23 9.14 9.34 -8.14
CA SER A 23 9.69 8.29 -8.99
C SER A 23 8.80 7.05 -8.98
N SER A 24 8.27 6.67 -7.81
CA SER A 24 7.34 5.55 -7.67
C SER A 24 6.04 5.76 -8.47
N TYR A 25 5.49 6.97 -8.50
CA TYR A 25 4.33 7.28 -9.35
C TYR A 25 4.66 7.27 -10.84
N LEU A 26 5.73 7.96 -11.22
CA LEU A 26 6.02 8.23 -12.63
C LEU A 26 6.64 7.04 -13.33
N LYS A 27 7.62 6.37 -12.70
CA LYS A 27 8.45 5.35 -13.35
C LYS A 27 8.03 3.90 -13.08
N SER A 28 7.31 3.62 -11.98
CA SER A 28 6.93 2.24 -11.66
C SER A 28 5.91 1.67 -12.66
N SER A 29 5.99 0.37 -12.96
CA SER A 29 4.92 -0.35 -13.65
C SER A 29 3.70 -0.56 -12.76
N ASP A 30 3.89 -0.72 -11.45
CA ASP A 30 2.83 -0.78 -10.45
C ASP A 30 2.92 0.40 -9.47
N THR A 31 1.89 1.25 -9.49
CA THR A 31 1.80 2.43 -8.61
C THR A 31 1.20 2.10 -7.24
N TYR A 32 0.86 0.83 -6.95
CA TYR A 32 0.27 0.43 -5.68
C TYR A 32 1.09 0.88 -4.47
N ILE A 33 2.41 0.77 -4.55
CA ILE A 33 3.32 1.24 -3.50
C ILE A 33 3.18 2.76 -3.36
N ALA A 34 3.31 3.53 -4.45
CA ALA A 34 3.16 4.99 -4.44
C ALA A 34 1.83 5.43 -3.83
N VAL A 35 0.73 4.77 -4.19
CA VAL A 35 -0.61 5.03 -3.65
C VAL A 35 -0.68 4.74 -2.14
N THR A 36 -0.13 3.61 -1.71
CA THR A 36 -0.08 3.22 -0.28
C THR A 36 0.72 4.24 0.55
N GLU A 37 1.90 4.60 0.06
CA GLU A 37 2.78 5.61 0.68
C GLU A 37 2.12 6.99 0.74
N THR A 38 1.30 7.31 -0.26
CA THR A 38 0.49 8.54 -0.28
C THR A 38 -0.59 8.52 0.80
N PHE A 39 -1.27 7.39 1.03
CA PHE A 39 -2.22 7.28 2.14
C PHE A 39 -1.56 7.37 3.51
N TYR A 40 -0.33 6.89 3.65
CA TYR A 40 0.43 7.13 4.86
C TYR A 40 0.76 8.61 5.06
N LEU A 41 1.19 9.31 4.00
CA LEU A 41 1.38 10.77 4.05
C LEU A 41 0.07 11.50 4.42
N VAL A 42 -1.07 11.07 3.91
CA VAL A 42 -2.39 11.63 4.28
C VAL A 42 -2.62 11.53 5.79
N ASN A 43 -2.35 10.37 6.41
CA ASN A 43 -2.49 10.24 7.87
C ASN A 43 -1.56 11.20 8.61
N ILE A 44 -0.34 11.41 8.10
CA ILE A 44 0.62 12.36 8.66
C ILE A 44 0.13 13.81 8.52
N LEU A 45 -0.41 14.19 7.36
CA LEU A 45 -1.01 15.50 7.13
C LEU A 45 -2.20 15.75 8.06
N ILE A 46 -3.07 14.74 8.25
CA ILE A 46 -4.19 14.81 9.20
C ILE A 46 -3.66 15.05 10.62
N LEU A 47 -2.68 14.26 11.06
CA LEU A 47 -2.08 14.38 12.40
C LEU A 47 -1.57 15.80 12.68
N PHE A 48 -1.07 16.51 11.67
CA PHE A 48 -0.55 17.87 11.80
C PHE A 48 -1.59 18.95 11.53
N ASN A 49 -2.87 18.56 11.45
CA ASN A 49 -4.00 19.44 11.19
C ASN A 49 -3.96 20.13 9.80
N HIS A 50 -3.23 19.55 8.82
CA HIS A 50 -3.25 19.98 7.42
C HIS A 50 -4.44 19.34 6.68
N ILE A 51 -5.66 19.57 7.20
CA ILE A 51 -6.89 18.88 6.80
C ILE A 51 -7.22 19.08 5.32
N GLU A 52 -7.08 20.30 4.81
CA GLU A 52 -7.33 20.62 3.40
C GLU A 52 -6.34 19.92 2.47
N LYS A 53 -5.05 19.87 2.85
CA LYS A 53 -3.99 19.21 2.08
C LYS A 53 -4.14 17.70 2.06
N ALA A 54 -4.51 17.11 3.20
CA ALA A 54 -4.84 15.69 3.27
C ALA A 54 -6.00 15.34 2.33
N ASP A 55 -7.04 16.17 2.31
CA ASP A 55 -8.20 15.96 1.45
C ASP A 55 -7.88 16.11 -0.05
N GLU A 56 -7.17 17.16 -0.45
CA GLU A 56 -6.72 17.37 -1.83
C GLU A 56 -6.01 16.11 -2.37
N LEU A 57 -5.10 15.56 -1.56
CA LEU A 57 -4.29 14.40 -1.93
C LEU A 57 -5.12 13.12 -2.04
N VAL A 58 -5.98 12.84 -1.05
CA VAL A 58 -6.88 11.67 -1.08
C VAL A 58 -7.81 11.74 -2.28
N ASN A 59 -8.43 12.91 -2.53
CA ASN A 59 -9.37 13.08 -3.62
C ASN A 59 -8.69 12.89 -4.97
N ALA A 60 -7.48 13.41 -5.17
CA ALA A 60 -6.75 13.21 -6.41
C ALA A 60 -6.41 11.73 -6.66
N VAL A 61 -5.90 11.01 -5.65
CA VAL A 61 -5.62 9.58 -5.77
C VAL A 61 -6.89 8.79 -6.07
N CYS A 62 -8.01 9.11 -5.41
CA CYS A 62 -9.29 8.47 -5.66
C CYS A 62 -9.84 8.79 -7.06
N TYR A 63 -9.74 10.04 -7.50
CA TYR A 63 -10.20 10.51 -8.80
C TYR A 63 -9.41 9.87 -9.95
N TYR A 64 -8.09 9.77 -9.82
CA TYR A 64 -7.22 9.18 -10.83
C TYR A 64 -6.98 7.67 -10.67
N ARG A 65 -7.60 7.03 -9.67
CA ARG A 65 -7.42 5.60 -9.30
C ARG A 65 -7.37 4.67 -10.51
N ALA A 66 -8.42 4.74 -11.33
CA ALA A 66 -8.62 3.92 -12.52
C ALA A 66 -7.46 4.04 -13.53
N LYS A 67 -6.88 5.23 -13.62
CA LYS A 67 -5.81 5.56 -14.59
C LYS A 67 -4.42 5.21 -14.06
N ILE A 68 -4.22 5.22 -12.75
CA ILE A 68 -2.90 5.02 -12.15
C ILE A 68 -2.66 3.58 -11.68
N LEU A 69 -3.71 2.85 -11.24
CA LEU A 69 -3.59 1.47 -10.74
C LEU A 69 -3.79 0.41 -11.84
N SER A 70 -3.15 -0.75 -11.64
CA SER A 70 -3.16 -1.88 -12.60
C SER A 70 -4.29 -2.89 -12.41
N ALA A 71 -5.02 -2.83 -11.30
CA ALA A 71 -6.20 -3.66 -11.04
C ALA A 71 -7.16 -2.91 -10.09
N PRO A 72 -8.47 -3.22 -10.09
CA PRO A 72 -9.39 -2.78 -9.05
C PRO A 72 -8.92 -3.34 -7.70
N SER A 73 -8.16 -2.56 -6.93
CA SER A 73 -7.79 -2.93 -5.57
C SER A 73 -9.05 -2.88 -4.70
N SER A 74 -9.46 -4.01 -4.14
CA SER A 74 -10.49 -4.01 -3.11
C SER A 74 -9.96 -3.22 -1.89
N ASN A 75 -10.58 -2.06 -1.65
CA ASN A 75 -10.40 -1.14 -0.52
C ASN A 75 -9.14 -0.25 -0.52
N LEU A 76 -9.30 0.95 -1.08
CA LEU A 76 -8.48 2.13 -0.71
C LEU A 76 -9.03 2.86 0.54
N SER A 77 -10.18 2.41 1.05
CA SER A 77 -10.76 2.94 2.29
C SER A 77 -10.19 2.21 3.48
N THR A 78 -9.64 2.98 4.42
CA THR A 78 -9.38 2.53 5.78
C THR A 78 -10.45 3.13 6.70
N PRO A 79 -10.78 2.50 7.83
CA PRO A 79 -11.70 3.10 8.82
C PRO A 79 -11.31 4.52 9.22
N VAL A 80 -10.01 4.84 9.23
CA VAL A 80 -9.47 6.19 9.48
C VAL A 80 -9.94 7.19 8.43
N LEU A 81 -9.82 6.86 7.13
CA LEU A 81 -10.27 7.75 6.05
C LEU A 81 -11.78 7.94 6.08
N GLU A 82 -12.53 6.88 6.41
CA GLU A 82 -13.99 7.01 6.53
C GLU A 82 -14.42 7.90 7.68
N TYR A 83 -13.72 7.80 8.81
CA TYR A 83 -13.93 8.64 9.98
C TYR A 83 -13.50 10.09 9.72
N PHE A 84 -12.39 10.29 9.00
CA PHE A 84 -11.94 11.58 8.48
C PHE A 84 -13.04 12.25 7.65
N TRP A 85 -13.55 11.56 6.63
CA TRP A 85 -14.62 12.10 5.80
C TRP A 85 -15.91 12.33 6.59
N GLN A 86 -16.31 11.40 7.47
CA GLN A 86 -17.51 11.57 8.29
C GLN A 86 -17.44 12.85 9.13
N THR A 87 -16.27 13.11 9.73
CA THR A 87 -16.07 14.26 10.62
C THR A 87 -15.95 15.58 9.85
N ASN A 88 -15.47 15.54 8.60
CA ASN A 88 -15.18 16.73 7.80
C ASN A 88 -16.13 16.97 6.61
N ILE A 89 -17.23 16.21 6.52
CA ILE A 89 -18.23 16.24 5.42
C ILE A 89 -18.75 17.65 5.07
N VAL A 90 -18.76 18.59 6.03
CA VAL A 90 -19.27 19.96 5.82
C VAL A 90 -18.23 20.87 5.15
N ARG A 91 -16.94 20.56 5.29
CA ARG A 91 -15.81 21.33 4.72
C ARG A 91 -15.30 20.75 3.41
N ILE A 92 -15.49 19.46 3.24
CA ILE A 92 -14.88 18.63 2.21
C ILE A 92 -16.02 17.91 1.51
N TYR A 93 -16.45 18.42 0.36
CA TYR A 93 -17.35 17.68 -0.51
C TYR A 93 -16.48 16.75 -1.36
N PRO A 94 -16.70 15.43 -1.37
CA PRO A 94 -15.94 14.55 -2.25
C PRO A 94 -16.20 14.99 -3.70
N HIS A 95 -15.14 15.39 -4.39
CA HIS A 95 -15.13 15.56 -5.86
C HIS A 95 -15.15 14.22 -6.60
N VAL A 96 -15.20 13.11 -5.86
CA VAL A 96 -15.51 11.80 -6.39
C VAL A 96 -16.98 11.80 -6.80
N ASP A 97 -17.27 11.38 -8.03
CA ASP A 97 -18.63 11.18 -8.51
C ASP A 97 -19.46 10.48 -7.43
N LYS A 98 -20.60 11.07 -7.09
CA LYS A 98 -21.46 10.62 -6.00
C LYS A 98 -21.81 9.15 -6.17
N GLU A 99 -21.92 8.68 -7.41
CA GLU A 99 -22.20 7.29 -7.76
C GLU A 99 -21.01 6.36 -7.47
N VAL A 100 -19.77 6.80 -7.74
CA VAL A 100 -18.54 6.04 -7.44
C VAL A 100 -18.29 5.99 -5.93
N TYR A 101 -18.49 7.11 -5.23
CA TYR A 101 -18.39 7.17 -3.77
C TYR A 101 -19.49 6.34 -3.09
N GLU A 102 -20.73 6.41 -3.59
CA GLU A 102 -21.83 5.60 -3.06
C GLU A 102 -21.66 4.11 -3.38
N ALA A 103 -21.15 3.73 -4.56
CA ALA A 103 -20.83 2.34 -4.90
C ALA A 103 -19.72 1.79 -3.99
N PHE A 104 -18.67 2.58 -3.76
CA PHE A 104 -17.58 2.27 -2.83
C PHE A 104 -18.05 2.09 -1.37
N VAL A 105 -19.13 2.78 -0.97
CA VAL A 105 -19.68 2.74 0.40
C VAL A 105 -20.80 1.70 0.55
N LYS A 106 -21.46 1.24 -0.53
CA LYS A 106 -22.65 0.37 -0.49
C LYS A 106 -22.36 -1.11 -0.24
N GLU A 107 -21.13 -1.60 -0.34
CA GLU A 107 -20.85 -3.04 -0.30
C GLU A 107 -20.90 -3.72 1.08
N ILE A 108 -21.07 -3.02 2.21
CA ILE A 108 -21.10 -3.69 3.53
C ILE A 108 -22.13 -3.05 4.47
N THR A 109 -23.18 -3.80 4.81
CA THR A 109 -24.21 -3.50 5.86
C THR A 109 -23.55 -3.37 7.25
N PRO A 110 -23.98 -2.57 8.25
CA PRO A 110 -25.18 -1.74 8.49
C PRO A 110 -24.93 -0.24 8.23
N THR A 111 -25.77 0.70 8.73
CA THR A 111 -25.52 2.15 8.56
C THR A 111 -24.06 2.48 8.90
N ARG A 112 -23.36 3.18 7.99
CA ARG A 112 -21.92 3.52 8.06
C ARG A 112 -21.48 3.97 9.46
N GLU A 113 -22.29 4.79 10.11
CA GLU A 113 -22.08 5.29 11.47
C GLU A 113 -22.05 4.17 12.53
N GLY A 114 -22.92 3.16 12.40
CA GLY A 114 -22.98 2.01 13.28
C GLY A 114 -21.78 1.08 13.15
N ARG A 115 -21.18 0.97 11.96
CA ARG A 115 -19.94 0.21 11.76
C ARG A 115 -18.76 0.92 12.44
N LEU A 116 -18.53 2.19 12.11
CA LEU A 116 -17.40 2.95 12.66
C LEU A 116 -17.49 3.05 14.19
N ALA A 117 -18.67 3.34 14.73
CA ALA A 117 -18.88 3.36 16.18
C ALA A 117 -18.58 2.00 16.83
N LYS A 118 -18.95 0.89 16.19
CA LYS A 118 -18.66 -0.46 16.68
C LYS A 118 -17.15 -0.76 16.66
N GLU A 119 -16.43 -0.37 15.61
CA GLU A 119 -14.99 -0.56 15.51
C GLU A 119 -14.23 0.31 16.53
N GLN A 120 -14.61 1.58 16.66
CA GLN A 120 -14.06 2.51 17.66
C GLN A 120 -14.29 2.00 19.08
N TRP A 121 -15.49 1.50 19.37
CA TRP A 121 -15.77 0.85 20.65
C TRP A 121 -14.96 -0.43 20.85
N GLY A 122 -14.77 -1.23 19.80
CA GLY A 122 -13.91 -2.41 19.82
C GLY A 122 -12.48 -2.06 20.23
N GLN A 123 -11.88 -1.04 19.61
CA GLN A 123 -10.53 -0.58 19.98
C GLN A 123 -10.46 -0.01 21.41
N TYR A 124 -11.47 0.72 21.86
CA TYR A 124 -11.56 1.17 23.26
C TYR A 124 -11.57 -0.02 24.22
N ARG A 125 -12.43 -1.02 23.94
CA ARG A 125 -12.52 -2.24 24.74
C ARG A 125 -11.19 -2.99 24.79
N GLU A 126 -10.53 -3.18 23.65
CA GLU A 126 -9.21 -3.83 23.60
C GLU A 126 -8.19 -3.08 24.46
N SER A 127 -8.24 -1.74 24.46
CA SER A 127 -7.36 -0.91 25.29
C SER A 127 -7.60 -1.09 26.80
N CYS A 128 -8.80 -1.52 27.21
CA CYS A 128 -9.17 -1.81 28.60
C CYS A 128 -8.93 -3.27 29.01
N ARG A 129 -8.42 -4.15 28.14
CA ARG A 129 -8.21 -5.56 28.48
C ARG A 129 -7.04 -5.77 29.43
N THR A 130 -7.23 -6.69 30.38
CA THR A 130 -6.28 -7.01 31.44
C THR A 130 -5.68 -8.41 31.28
N ASP A 131 -6.32 -9.31 30.53
CA ASP A 131 -5.89 -10.70 30.29
C ASP A 131 -4.40 -10.80 29.92
N TRP A 132 -3.96 -9.96 28.99
CA TRP A 132 -2.57 -9.95 28.52
C TRP A 132 -1.59 -9.63 29.65
N MET A 133 -1.93 -8.70 30.53
CA MET A 133 -1.10 -8.35 31.70
C MET A 133 -1.04 -9.51 32.70
N ILE A 134 -2.15 -10.21 32.92
CA ILE A 134 -2.20 -11.38 33.80
C ILE A 134 -1.27 -12.48 33.27
N GLU A 135 -1.39 -12.79 31.97
CA GLU A 135 -0.63 -13.85 31.31
C GLU A 135 0.88 -13.54 31.22
N HIS A 136 1.24 -12.31 30.85
CA HIS A 136 2.62 -11.98 30.48
C HIS A 136 3.43 -11.33 31.61
N LEU A 137 2.77 -10.79 32.64
CA LEU A 137 3.43 -10.15 33.80
C LEU A 137 3.21 -10.89 35.11
N SER A 138 2.33 -11.89 35.13
CA SER A 138 1.95 -12.59 36.35
C SER A 138 1.40 -11.64 37.43
N VAL A 139 0.70 -10.58 37.04
CA VAL A 139 0.04 -9.62 37.96
C VAL A 139 -1.46 -9.90 38.02
N ALA A 140 -1.98 -10.09 39.23
CA ALA A 140 -3.39 -10.31 39.47
C ALA A 140 -4.19 -9.00 39.45
N GLU A 141 -5.45 -9.04 39.00
CA GLU A 141 -6.36 -7.90 39.16
C GLU A 141 -6.53 -7.58 40.65
N PRO A 142 -6.36 -6.30 41.07
CA PRO A 142 -6.65 -5.90 42.44
C PRO A 142 -8.15 -6.06 42.73
N LYS A 143 -8.48 -6.44 43.96
CA LYS A 143 -9.89 -6.50 44.43
C LYS A 143 -10.56 -5.12 44.42
N ASP A 144 -9.76 -4.08 44.63
CA ASP A 144 -10.18 -2.68 44.57
C ASP A 144 -9.22 -1.93 43.65
N PRO A 145 -9.68 -1.46 42.47
CA PRO A 145 -8.83 -0.71 41.55
C PRO A 145 -8.44 0.67 42.09
N HIS A 146 -9.09 1.20 43.15
CA HIS A 146 -8.74 2.48 43.77
C HIS A 146 -7.38 2.49 44.50
N ILE A 147 -6.77 1.31 44.67
CA ILE A 147 -5.43 1.13 45.25
C ILE A 147 -4.34 1.93 44.49
N TRP A 148 -4.59 2.30 43.23
CA TRP A 148 -3.70 3.15 42.42
C TRP A 148 -3.25 4.43 43.13
N ARG A 149 -4.09 4.97 44.03
CA ARG A 149 -3.78 6.20 44.78
C ARG A 149 -2.58 6.02 45.71
N GLU A 150 -2.42 4.83 46.27
CA GLU A 150 -1.46 4.51 47.33
C GLU A 150 -0.18 3.85 46.80
N ILE A 151 -0.20 3.39 45.56
CA ILE A 151 0.91 2.63 44.96
C ILE A 151 1.56 3.41 43.82
N ASP A 152 2.85 3.16 43.59
CA ASP A 152 3.60 3.73 42.47
C ASP A 152 4.10 2.64 41.49
N ASP A 153 3.67 1.38 41.67
CA ASP A 153 4.04 0.31 40.76
C ASP A 153 3.40 0.53 39.37
N PRO A 154 4.20 0.66 38.29
CA PRO A 154 3.67 1.02 36.98
C PRO A 154 2.78 -0.07 36.37
N VAL A 155 2.98 -1.37 36.69
CA VAL A 155 2.08 -2.43 36.18
C VAL A 155 0.71 -2.23 36.79
N MET A 156 0.68 -2.07 38.12
CA MET A 156 -0.56 -1.92 38.86
C MET A 156 -1.29 -0.62 38.53
N LEU A 157 -0.57 0.48 38.28
CA LEU A 157 -1.20 1.72 37.80
C LEU A 157 -1.90 1.52 36.44
N ALA A 158 -1.23 0.86 35.49
CA ALA A 158 -1.82 0.51 34.20
C ALA A 158 -3.03 -0.42 34.37
N MET A 159 -2.92 -1.45 35.24
CA MET A 159 -4.00 -2.38 35.56
C MET A 159 -5.23 -1.64 36.12
N CYS A 160 -5.02 -0.78 37.12
CA CYS A 160 -6.09 -0.02 37.75
C CYS A 160 -6.77 0.94 36.77
N CYS A 161 -5.99 1.63 35.93
CA CYS A 161 -6.54 2.50 34.88
C CYS A 161 -7.46 1.71 33.92
N ARG A 162 -7.01 0.55 33.43
CA ARG A 162 -7.81 -0.32 32.55
C ARG A 162 -9.08 -0.81 33.23
N LEU A 163 -8.99 -1.24 34.49
CA LEU A 163 -10.15 -1.70 35.28
C LEU A 163 -11.18 -0.59 35.51
N LEU A 164 -10.73 0.62 35.83
CA LEU A 164 -11.61 1.77 36.01
C LEU A 164 -12.26 2.20 34.68
N ALA A 165 -11.55 2.06 33.56
CA ALA A 165 -12.06 2.37 32.23
C ALA A 165 -12.91 1.24 31.60
N ARG A 166 -12.90 0.02 32.16
CA ARG A 166 -13.60 -1.14 31.61
C ARG A 166 -15.11 -1.05 31.86
N GLU A 167 -15.91 -1.43 30.88
CA GLU A 167 -17.34 -1.75 31.03
C GLU A 167 -17.65 -3.11 30.42
N GLU A 168 -18.57 -3.85 31.03
CA GLU A 168 -18.98 -5.18 30.55
C GLU A 168 -20.03 -5.10 29.43
N THR A 169 -20.83 -4.03 29.43
CA THR A 169 -21.93 -3.87 28.47
C THR A 169 -21.41 -3.32 27.13
N PRO A 170 -21.65 -4.01 26.00
CA PRO A 170 -21.24 -3.52 24.69
C PRO A 170 -21.81 -2.15 24.33
N GLY A 171 -20.96 -1.27 23.79
CA GLY A 171 -21.34 0.09 23.39
C GLY A 171 -21.52 1.08 24.54
N VAL A 172 -21.31 0.66 25.79
CA VAL A 172 -21.44 1.51 26.97
C VAL A 172 -20.05 1.88 27.48
N TYR A 173 -19.94 3.10 28.00
CA TYR A 173 -18.73 3.64 28.61
C TYR A 173 -18.94 3.89 30.11
N PRO A 174 -17.87 3.90 30.91
CA PRO A 174 -17.93 4.27 32.33
C PRO A 174 -18.62 5.62 32.58
N PRO A 175 -19.20 5.84 33.77
CA PRO A 175 -19.57 7.19 34.21
C PRO A 175 -18.37 8.15 34.18
N GLN A 176 -18.60 9.43 33.91
CA GLN A 176 -17.53 10.43 33.82
C GLN A 176 -16.62 10.50 35.05
N GLU A 177 -17.16 10.32 36.26
CA GLU A 177 -16.36 10.31 37.48
C GLU A 177 -15.33 9.16 37.47
N ARG A 178 -15.74 7.97 37.02
CA ARG A 178 -14.85 6.81 36.90
C ARG A 178 -13.83 6.98 35.78
N MET A 179 -14.21 7.64 34.68
CA MET A 179 -13.27 8.01 33.61
C MET A 179 -12.20 9.01 34.09
N ARG A 180 -12.58 10.05 34.83
CA ARG A 180 -11.63 11.00 35.43
C ARG A 180 -10.66 10.29 36.36
N GLU A 181 -11.17 9.34 37.13
CA GLU A 181 -10.31 8.55 38.00
C GLU A 181 -9.35 7.64 37.22
N ALA A 182 -9.83 6.97 36.16
CA ALA A 182 -8.98 6.18 35.28
C ALA A 182 -7.88 7.04 34.63
N LEU A 183 -8.23 8.25 34.19
CA LEU A 183 -7.29 9.22 33.63
C LEU A 183 -6.27 9.67 34.67
N ALA A 184 -6.68 9.92 35.91
CA ALA A 184 -5.75 10.28 36.99
C ALA A 184 -4.73 9.15 37.28
N ALA A 185 -5.18 7.89 37.26
CA ALA A 185 -4.27 6.74 37.36
C ALA A 185 -3.29 6.68 36.18
N ALA A 186 -3.75 6.94 34.96
CA ALA A 186 -2.89 7.04 33.78
C ALA A 186 -1.86 8.17 33.90
N MET A 187 -2.28 9.34 34.40
CA MET A 187 -1.35 10.46 34.56
C MET A 187 -0.33 10.23 35.66
N LYS A 188 -0.71 9.53 36.73
CA LYS A 188 0.24 9.10 37.76
C LYS A 188 1.32 8.19 37.20
N LEU A 189 0.95 7.27 36.30
CA LEU A 189 1.88 6.42 35.56
C LEU A 189 2.77 7.26 34.63
N TYR A 190 2.19 8.20 33.86
CA TYR A 190 2.96 8.99 32.90
C TYR A 190 3.89 10.03 33.53
N ALA A 191 3.66 10.42 34.78
CA ALA A 191 4.58 11.23 35.56
C ALA A 191 5.89 10.50 35.93
N GLN A 192 5.94 9.18 35.80
CA GLN A 192 7.15 8.40 36.04
C GLN A 192 8.13 8.53 34.86
N PRO A 193 9.45 8.37 35.08
CA PRO A 193 10.44 8.39 34.00
C PRO A 193 10.14 7.33 32.94
N GLN A 194 10.07 7.74 31.67
CA GLN A 194 9.85 6.86 30.53
C GLN A 194 11.10 6.85 29.64
N ALA A 195 11.57 5.66 29.26
CA ALA A 195 12.67 5.53 28.31
C ALA A 195 12.13 5.64 26.86
N PRO A 196 12.79 6.40 25.96
CA PRO A 196 12.47 6.36 24.53
C PRO A 196 12.74 4.96 23.92
N ILE A 197 12.14 4.64 22.78
CA ILE A 197 12.52 3.43 22.01
C ILE A 197 13.88 3.70 21.37
N GLU A 198 14.87 2.84 21.61
CA GLU A 198 16.13 2.88 20.85
C GLU A 198 15.91 2.36 19.43
N GLU A 199 16.41 3.09 18.44
CA GLU A 199 16.27 2.77 17.02
C GLU A 199 16.95 1.44 16.66
N GLY A 200 16.31 0.60 15.83
CA GLY A 200 16.89 -0.64 15.30
C GLY A 200 16.92 -1.85 16.24
N VAL A 201 16.32 -1.77 17.42
CA VAL A 201 16.24 -2.91 18.36
C VAL A 201 14.91 -3.66 18.16
N ASP A 202 14.98 -4.95 17.81
CA ASP A 202 13.80 -5.83 17.83
C ASP A 202 13.37 -6.09 19.27
N TYR A 203 12.52 -5.21 19.75
CA TYR A 203 12.02 -5.26 21.11
C TYR A 203 11.13 -6.48 21.35
N SER A 204 10.50 -7.09 20.34
CA SER A 204 9.48 -8.14 20.51
C SER A 204 9.91 -9.35 21.36
N SER A 205 11.22 -9.63 21.42
CA SER A 205 11.82 -10.71 22.19
C SER A 205 12.41 -10.31 23.55
N THR A 206 12.44 -9.01 23.87
CA THR A 206 13.14 -8.48 25.05
C THR A 206 12.26 -8.37 26.29
N GLN A 207 12.85 -8.55 27.48
CA GLN A 207 12.16 -8.35 28.75
C GLN A 207 11.75 -6.88 28.97
N ALA A 208 12.47 -5.95 28.34
CA ALA A 208 12.14 -4.53 28.27
C ALA A 208 10.84 -4.26 27.48
N TRP A 209 10.54 -5.05 26.45
CA TRP A 209 9.29 -4.95 25.69
C TRP A 209 8.08 -5.54 26.40
N LYS A 210 8.24 -6.72 27.02
CA LYS A 210 7.17 -7.31 27.85
C LYS A 210 6.75 -6.32 28.93
N SER A 211 7.73 -5.68 29.55
CA SER A 211 7.57 -4.56 30.47
C SER A 211 6.88 -3.36 29.80
N ARG A 212 7.37 -2.86 28.66
CA ARG A 212 6.86 -1.65 28.01
C ARG A 212 5.41 -1.79 27.49
N HIS A 213 5.06 -2.91 26.85
CA HIS A 213 3.71 -3.22 26.38
C HIS A 213 2.71 -3.41 27.54
N SER A 214 3.25 -3.66 28.74
CA SER A 214 2.51 -3.76 30.00
C SER A 214 2.30 -2.44 30.73
N PHE A 215 3.33 -1.60 30.73
CA PHE A 215 3.38 -0.34 31.46
C PHE A 215 2.81 0.82 30.68
N LEU A 216 3.03 0.85 29.37
CA LEU A 216 2.39 1.82 28.51
C LEU A 216 0.99 1.29 28.27
N LEU A 217 0.04 1.77 29.09
CA LEU A 217 -1.32 1.98 28.63
C LEU A 217 -1.24 2.35 27.16
N TYR A 218 -1.97 1.63 26.29
CA TYR A 218 -2.29 2.12 24.96
C TYR A 218 -2.55 3.62 25.12
N ARG A 219 -1.62 4.51 24.70
CA ARG A 219 -1.78 5.96 24.98
C ARG A 219 -3.10 6.46 24.41
N ARG A 220 -3.59 5.75 23.39
CA ARG A 220 -4.96 5.74 22.90
C ARG A 220 -6.03 5.77 24.01
N LEU A 221 -5.97 4.89 25.02
CA LEU A 221 -6.93 4.87 26.14
C LEU A 221 -6.91 6.17 26.93
N ALA A 222 -5.73 6.64 27.33
CA ALA A 222 -5.60 7.87 28.10
C ALA A 222 -6.06 9.10 27.29
N ILE A 223 -5.72 9.16 26.01
CA ILE A 223 -6.20 10.18 25.07
C ILE A 223 -7.73 10.12 24.95
N GLU A 224 -8.31 8.94 24.71
CA GLU A 224 -9.76 8.79 24.58
C GLU A 224 -10.49 9.14 25.89
N LEU A 225 -9.94 8.77 27.05
CA LEU A 225 -10.48 9.17 28.35
C LEU A 225 -10.45 10.70 28.51
N ALA A 226 -9.32 11.34 28.22
CA ALA A 226 -9.16 12.79 28.29
C ALA A 226 -10.17 13.52 27.38
N ILE A 227 -10.34 13.06 26.13
CA ILE A 227 -11.36 13.60 25.22
C ILE A 227 -12.77 13.44 25.81
N ARG A 228 -13.12 12.25 26.30
CA ARG A 228 -14.47 11.97 26.83
C ARG A 228 -14.83 12.75 28.08
N VAL A 229 -13.85 13.11 28.90
CA VAL A 229 -14.06 13.96 30.08
C VAL A 229 -13.96 15.46 29.77
N GLY A 230 -13.62 15.83 28.53
CA GLY A 230 -13.52 17.20 28.05
C GLY A 230 -12.17 17.89 28.28
N GLU A 231 -11.11 17.13 28.58
CA GLU A 231 -9.75 17.63 28.83
C GLU A 231 -8.91 17.55 27.54
N LEU A 232 -9.24 18.37 26.55
CA LEU A 232 -8.63 18.31 25.21
C LEU A 232 -7.14 18.71 25.20
N GLU A 233 -6.74 19.68 26.01
CA GLU A 233 -5.35 20.09 26.16
C GLU A 233 -4.50 18.95 26.72
N LEU A 234 -5.02 18.24 27.73
CA LEU A 234 -4.35 17.07 28.28
C LEU A 234 -4.26 15.94 27.26
N ALA A 235 -5.31 15.72 26.45
CA ALA A 235 -5.28 14.77 25.36
C ALA A 235 -4.15 15.11 24.35
N SER A 236 -3.98 16.39 24.02
CA SER A 236 -2.89 16.89 23.17
C SER A 236 -1.51 16.66 23.79
N GLU A 237 -1.36 16.93 25.09
CA GLU A 237 -0.10 16.69 25.81
C GLU A 237 0.28 15.20 25.82
N ILE A 238 -0.69 14.30 26.05
CA ILE A 238 -0.47 12.85 26.04
C ILE A 238 -0.07 12.39 24.63
N LEU A 239 -0.73 12.91 23.59
CA LEU A 239 -0.39 12.61 22.19
C LEU A 239 1.00 13.13 21.81
N SER A 240 1.36 14.35 22.21
CA SER A 240 2.71 14.90 22.06
C SER A 240 3.78 14.05 22.74
N MET A 241 3.49 13.55 23.94
CA MET A 241 4.37 12.62 24.64
C MET A 241 4.51 11.29 23.87
N ALA A 242 3.41 10.73 23.35
CA ALA A 242 3.44 9.51 22.53
C ALA A 242 4.35 9.67 21.31
N LEU A 243 4.20 10.79 20.60
CA LEU A 243 5.00 11.11 19.41
C LEU A 243 6.50 11.18 19.71
N ARG A 244 6.87 11.86 20.81
CA ARG A 244 8.29 12.05 21.18
C ARG A 244 8.95 10.79 21.73
N LEU A 245 8.19 9.89 22.35
CA LEU A 245 8.74 8.71 23.02
C LEU A 245 8.64 7.42 22.20
N ASP A 246 7.64 7.31 21.33
CA ASP A 246 7.30 6.06 20.63
C ASP A 246 7.34 6.16 19.11
N GLY A 247 7.15 7.36 18.53
CA GLY A 247 7.18 7.59 17.08
C GLY A 247 6.31 6.64 16.24
N PHE A 248 5.24 6.08 16.81
CA PHE A 248 4.32 5.09 16.20
C PHE A 248 4.94 3.76 15.71
N GLY A 249 6.04 3.30 16.32
CA GLY A 249 6.70 2.05 15.92
C GLY A 249 5.95 0.74 16.25
N ARG A 250 6.32 -0.36 15.58
CA ARG A 250 5.82 -1.76 15.72
C ARG A 250 5.71 -2.22 17.19
N SER A 251 6.56 -1.68 18.04
CA SER A 251 6.77 -2.07 19.43
C SER A 251 5.96 -1.26 20.45
N SER A 252 5.20 -0.24 20.02
CA SER A 252 4.48 0.70 20.89
C SER A 252 3.00 0.34 21.16
N GLY A 253 2.47 -0.66 20.46
CA GLY A 253 1.10 -1.15 20.67
C GLY A 253 -0.01 -0.30 20.04
N ALA A 254 0.26 0.85 19.42
CA ALA A 254 -0.75 1.59 18.66
C ALA A 254 -0.12 2.25 17.42
N SER A 255 -0.68 1.96 16.25
CA SER A 255 -0.32 2.61 14.99
C SER A 255 -0.86 4.04 14.95
N LEU A 256 -0.29 4.91 14.10
CA LEU A 256 -0.84 6.25 13.86
C LEU A 256 -2.35 6.19 13.53
N GLN A 257 -2.75 5.19 12.75
CA GLN A 257 -4.14 4.97 12.37
C GLN A 257 -5.05 4.77 13.59
N ASP A 258 -4.58 4.06 14.62
CA ASP A 258 -5.37 3.82 15.84
C ASP A 258 -5.63 5.11 16.64
N PHE A 259 -4.72 6.09 16.58
CA PHE A 259 -4.92 7.40 17.20
C PHE A 259 -5.86 8.28 16.40
N LEU A 260 -5.68 8.32 15.08
CA LEU A 260 -6.56 9.09 14.19
C LEU A 260 -7.99 8.54 14.15
N PHE A 261 -8.20 7.32 14.63
CA PHE A 261 -9.52 6.71 14.74
C PHE A 261 -10.21 6.94 16.11
N VAL A 262 -9.57 7.63 17.06
CA VAL A 262 -10.18 7.94 18.36
C VAL A 262 -11.35 8.93 18.17
N PRO A 263 -12.55 8.64 18.70
CA PRO A 263 -13.67 9.58 18.66
C PRO A 263 -13.31 10.93 19.31
N GLY A 264 -13.45 12.02 18.57
CA GLY A 264 -13.16 13.39 19.01
C GLY A 264 -11.70 13.81 18.84
N ILE A 265 -10.85 13.00 18.20
CA ILE A 265 -9.44 13.34 17.97
C ILE A 265 -9.27 14.64 17.17
N TYR A 266 -10.17 14.94 16.24
CA TYR A 266 -10.10 16.14 15.40
C TYR A 266 -10.23 17.46 16.19
N ASP A 267 -10.77 17.44 17.40
CA ASP A 267 -10.77 18.60 18.31
C ASP A 267 -9.42 18.77 19.04
N VAL A 268 -8.59 17.72 19.08
CA VAL A 268 -7.26 17.70 19.72
C VAL A 268 -6.15 18.06 18.73
N LEU A 269 -6.27 17.67 17.46
CA LEU A 269 -5.22 17.89 16.44
C LEU A 269 -4.80 19.37 16.26
N PRO A 270 -5.72 20.36 16.28
CA PRO A 270 -5.33 21.78 16.25
C PRO A 270 -4.44 22.17 17.44
N LEU A 271 -4.77 21.71 18.65
CA LEU A 271 -3.99 21.97 19.87
C LEU A 271 -2.59 21.35 19.80
N LEU A 272 -2.48 20.18 19.18
CA LEU A 272 -1.18 19.54 18.93
C LEU A 272 -0.34 20.35 17.93
N ALA A 273 -0.97 20.83 16.85
CA ALA A 273 -0.34 21.59 15.79
C ALA A 273 0.19 22.97 16.26
N GLU A 274 -0.50 23.63 17.20
CA GLU A 274 -0.04 24.89 17.81
C GLU A 274 1.37 24.80 18.42
N GLY A 275 1.75 23.62 18.92
CA GLY A 275 3.09 23.41 19.48
C GLY A 275 4.18 23.07 18.45
N GLY A 276 3.81 22.87 17.18
CA GLY A 276 4.71 22.55 16.06
C GLY A 276 5.75 21.47 16.42
N LYS A 277 7.01 21.70 16.02
CA LYS A 277 8.13 20.76 16.25
C LYS A 277 8.43 20.46 17.72
N LYS A 278 8.00 21.30 18.67
CA LYS A 278 8.21 21.06 20.11
C LYS A 278 7.25 20.00 20.64
N SER A 279 6.01 20.02 20.15
CA SER A 279 5.00 19.03 20.49
C SER A 279 5.13 17.77 19.66
N ASN A 280 5.61 17.89 18.43
CA ASN A 280 5.68 16.79 17.50
C ASN A 280 6.98 16.83 16.67
N PRO A 281 7.95 15.92 16.90
CA PRO A 281 9.23 15.96 16.20
C PRO A 281 9.10 15.72 14.69
N PHE A 282 7.97 15.18 14.23
CA PHE A 282 7.70 14.90 12.82
C PHE A 282 6.91 16.01 12.11
N PHE A 283 6.60 17.11 12.80
CA PHE A 283 5.75 18.18 12.28
C PHE A 283 6.27 18.76 10.95
N ILE A 284 5.38 18.78 9.96
CA ILE A 284 5.60 19.40 8.65
C ILE A 284 4.99 20.80 8.70
N GLU A 285 5.79 21.82 8.38
CA GLU A 285 5.32 23.20 8.29
C GLU A 285 4.34 23.37 7.12
N GLU A 286 3.47 24.39 7.17
CA GLU A 286 2.44 24.60 6.15
C GLU A 286 3.03 24.80 4.75
N GLU A 287 4.14 25.53 4.61
CA GLU A 287 4.82 25.71 3.33
C GLU A 287 5.35 24.39 2.76
N ASP A 288 5.93 23.54 3.60
CA ASP A 288 6.44 22.22 3.19
C ASP A 288 5.28 21.28 2.81
N ALA A 289 4.16 21.32 3.55
CA ALA A 289 2.96 20.57 3.22
C ALA A 289 2.37 20.98 1.86
N ASN A 290 2.34 22.29 1.58
CA ASN A 290 1.91 22.82 0.28
C ASN A 290 2.80 22.34 -0.88
N ILE A 291 4.12 22.36 -0.69
CA ILE A 291 5.07 21.86 -1.70
C ILE A 291 4.89 20.34 -1.90
N LEU A 292 4.83 19.57 -0.80
CA LEU A 292 4.65 18.12 -0.84
C LEU A 292 3.39 17.74 -1.63
N VAL A 293 2.24 18.29 -1.25
CA VAL A 293 0.97 17.97 -1.89
C VAL A 293 0.96 18.46 -3.34
N GLY A 294 1.36 19.69 -3.62
CA GLY A 294 1.36 20.23 -4.99
C GLY A 294 2.20 19.40 -5.97
N VAL A 295 3.38 18.94 -5.55
CA VAL A 295 4.26 18.14 -6.40
C VAL A 295 3.73 16.70 -6.57
N ILE A 296 3.19 16.08 -5.51
CA ILE A 296 2.61 14.73 -5.61
C ILE A 296 1.35 14.76 -6.50
N LEU A 297 0.49 15.76 -6.35
CA LEU A 297 -0.67 15.97 -7.22
C LEU A 297 -0.27 16.07 -8.69
N SER A 298 0.77 16.86 -8.98
CA SER A 298 1.31 16.98 -10.33
C SER A 298 1.82 15.64 -10.88
N ALA A 299 2.47 14.82 -10.04
CA ALA A 299 2.95 13.51 -10.44
C ALA A 299 1.80 12.51 -10.68
N VAL A 300 0.76 12.54 -9.85
CA VAL A 300 -0.45 11.71 -10.02
C VAL A 300 -1.18 12.10 -11.31
N GLU A 301 -1.38 13.39 -11.56
CA GLU A 301 -2.03 13.88 -12.78
C GLU A 301 -1.21 13.54 -14.03
N LEU A 302 0.11 13.73 -13.99
CA LEU A 302 1.00 13.39 -15.08
C LEU A 302 0.95 11.88 -15.36
N ARG A 303 1.02 11.03 -14.33
CA ARG A 303 0.87 9.58 -14.49
C ARG A 303 -0.49 9.20 -15.07
N ALA A 304 -1.55 9.88 -14.67
CA ALA A 304 -2.91 9.59 -15.14
C ALA A 304 -3.16 10.06 -16.57
N THR A 305 -2.50 11.12 -17.02
CA THR A 305 -2.71 11.71 -18.37
C THR A 305 -1.72 11.19 -19.40
N GLU A 306 -0.45 11.03 -19.03
CA GLU A 306 0.64 10.62 -19.93
C GLU A 306 1.05 9.16 -19.73
N GLY A 307 0.56 8.49 -18.69
CA GLY A 307 0.96 7.14 -18.35
C GLY A 307 2.34 7.11 -17.68
N ARG A 308 3.00 5.95 -17.77
CA ARG A 308 4.35 5.79 -17.21
C ARG A 308 5.35 6.69 -17.93
N SER A 309 6.15 7.41 -17.16
CA SER A 309 7.37 8.05 -17.65
C SER A 309 8.47 7.01 -17.81
N TRP A 310 8.79 6.70 -19.05
CA TRP A 310 9.87 5.80 -19.41
C TRP A 310 11.21 6.54 -19.36
N THR A 311 12.20 5.95 -18.69
CA THR A 311 13.60 6.40 -18.78
C THR A 311 14.16 6.06 -20.16
N LEU A 312 13.71 4.94 -20.73
CA LEU A 312 13.96 4.52 -22.10
C LEU A 312 12.62 4.46 -22.86
N PRO A 313 12.23 5.51 -23.61
CA PRO A 313 10.97 5.51 -24.32
C PRO A 313 10.85 4.27 -25.24
N PRO A 314 9.74 3.51 -25.18
CA PRO A 314 9.62 2.26 -25.93
C PRO A 314 9.88 2.45 -27.42
N THR A 315 9.54 3.58 -28.01
CA THR A 315 9.72 3.85 -29.44
C THR A 315 11.16 4.16 -29.86
N GLU A 316 12.07 4.46 -28.93
CA GLU A 316 13.41 4.96 -29.24
C GLU A 316 14.48 3.85 -29.34
N ALA A 317 14.38 2.78 -28.53
CA ALA A 317 15.37 1.70 -28.53
C ALA A 317 15.04 0.60 -29.54
N GLY A 318 15.98 0.16 -30.39
CA GLY A 318 15.71 -0.93 -31.35
C GLY A 318 15.40 -2.27 -30.66
N TRP A 319 14.55 -3.13 -31.25
CA TRP A 319 14.24 -4.45 -30.67
C TRP A 319 15.48 -5.29 -30.35
N LYS A 320 16.46 -5.31 -31.26
CA LYS A 320 17.73 -5.99 -31.04
C LYS A 320 18.48 -5.45 -29.82
N GLU A 321 18.52 -4.13 -29.67
CA GLU A 321 19.17 -3.49 -28.53
C GLU A 321 18.44 -3.87 -27.22
N LEU A 322 17.11 -3.80 -27.19
CA LEU A 322 16.29 -4.16 -26.02
C LEU A 322 16.53 -5.60 -25.57
N MET A 323 16.48 -6.57 -26.48
CA MET A 323 16.69 -7.98 -26.13
C MET A 323 18.14 -8.25 -25.67
N GLU A 324 19.13 -7.57 -26.26
CA GLU A 324 20.52 -7.65 -25.81
C GLU A 324 20.72 -7.06 -24.41
N ARG A 325 20.10 -5.91 -24.10
CA ARG A 325 20.14 -5.29 -22.76
C ARG A 325 19.47 -6.18 -21.73
N LEU A 326 18.26 -6.69 -22.04
CA LEU A 326 17.53 -7.62 -21.18
C LEU A 326 18.38 -8.83 -20.82
N SER A 327 18.93 -9.53 -21.82
CA SER A 327 19.71 -10.75 -21.58
C SER A 327 21.03 -10.49 -20.85
N LYS A 328 21.79 -9.46 -21.23
CA LYS A 328 23.06 -9.13 -20.56
C LYS A 328 22.85 -8.70 -19.11
N GLY A 329 21.83 -7.88 -18.87
CA GLY A 329 21.51 -7.40 -17.54
C GLY A 329 20.96 -8.52 -16.66
N ALA A 330 20.00 -9.32 -17.17
CA ALA A 330 19.45 -10.47 -16.45
C ALA A 330 20.55 -11.46 -16.02
N TRP A 331 21.49 -11.74 -16.92
CA TRP A 331 22.64 -12.59 -16.59
C TRP A 331 23.53 -12.00 -15.49
N LEU A 332 23.68 -10.67 -15.46
CA LEU A 332 24.51 -10.00 -14.46
C LEU A 332 23.92 -10.10 -13.05
N ILE A 333 22.60 -9.95 -12.92
CA ILE A 333 21.91 -9.89 -11.62
C ILE A 333 21.36 -11.23 -11.12
N ASN A 334 21.21 -12.23 -11.99
CA ASN A 334 20.65 -13.54 -11.64
C ASN A 334 21.46 -14.73 -12.23
N SER A 335 22.78 -14.58 -12.30
CA SER A 335 23.65 -15.56 -12.98
C SER A 335 23.58 -16.96 -12.36
N THR A 336 23.36 -17.05 -11.04
CA THR A 336 23.36 -18.30 -10.29
C THR A 336 22.17 -19.16 -10.68
N GLU A 337 20.98 -18.58 -10.72
CA GLU A 337 19.78 -19.31 -11.12
C GLU A 337 19.86 -19.75 -12.58
N TYR A 338 20.33 -18.89 -13.49
CA TYR A 338 20.49 -19.27 -14.90
C TYR A 338 21.49 -20.42 -15.09
N LYS A 339 22.58 -20.47 -14.32
CA LYS A 339 23.51 -21.61 -14.34
C LYS A 339 22.86 -22.89 -13.82
N ASN A 340 22.02 -22.79 -12.79
CA ASN A 340 21.23 -23.94 -12.28
C ASN A 340 20.22 -24.44 -13.31
N MET A 341 19.71 -23.55 -14.17
CA MET A 341 18.89 -23.90 -15.35
C MET A 341 19.71 -24.46 -16.53
N GLY A 342 21.04 -24.52 -16.42
CA GLY A 342 21.94 -25.07 -17.45
C GLY A 342 22.34 -24.06 -18.54
N LEU A 343 22.18 -22.76 -18.31
CA LEU A 343 22.65 -21.73 -19.24
C LEU A 343 24.12 -21.40 -18.99
N GLU A 344 24.87 -21.16 -20.06
CA GLU A 344 26.32 -20.88 -19.98
C GLU A 344 26.64 -19.38 -20.12
N CYS A 345 25.79 -18.61 -20.79
CA CYS A 345 25.97 -17.18 -20.95
C CYS A 345 24.66 -16.41 -21.19
N ALA A 346 24.73 -15.08 -21.15
CA ALA A 346 23.61 -14.18 -21.40
C ALA A 346 22.88 -14.48 -22.73
N ALA A 347 23.60 -14.83 -23.80
CA ALA A 347 22.98 -15.12 -25.09
C ALA A 347 22.04 -16.35 -25.04
N ASN A 348 22.24 -17.28 -24.11
CA ASN A 348 21.36 -18.45 -23.93
C ASN A 348 20.03 -18.11 -23.26
N ILE A 349 19.87 -16.89 -22.71
CA ILE A 349 18.61 -16.41 -22.17
C ILE A 349 17.59 -16.17 -23.30
N LEU A 350 18.06 -15.76 -24.48
CA LEU A 350 17.22 -15.47 -25.64
C LEU A 350 16.97 -16.74 -26.45
N PHE A 351 15.72 -16.96 -26.88
CA PHE A 351 15.42 -18.04 -27.81
C PHE A 351 15.86 -17.68 -29.24
N PRO A 352 16.11 -18.69 -30.10
CA PRO A 352 16.32 -18.46 -31.52
C PRO A 352 15.18 -17.62 -32.13
N PRO A 353 15.47 -16.75 -33.11
CA PRO A 353 14.44 -16.00 -33.81
C PRO A 353 13.44 -16.91 -34.52
N ALA A 354 12.16 -16.52 -34.54
CA ALA A 354 11.13 -17.16 -35.33
C ALA A 354 11.25 -16.79 -36.82
N THR A 355 10.97 -17.76 -37.68
CA THR A 355 10.87 -17.56 -39.13
C THR A 355 9.49 -17.04 -39.52
N GLU A 356 9.39 -16.35 -40.67
CA GLU A 356 8.07 -15.90 -41.17
C GLU A 356 7.10 -17.08 -41.38
N ALA A 357 7.61 -18.25 -41.77
CA ALA A 357 6.77 -19.44 -41.93
C ALA A 357 6.17 -19.93 -40.61
N GLU A 358 6.91 -19.83 -39.50
CA GLU A 358 6.40 -20.16 -38.16
C GLU A 358 5.38 -19.12 -37.70
N ILE A 359 5.65 -17.82 -37.92
CA ILE A 359 4.70 -16.74 -37.61
C ILE A 359 3.40 -16.92 -38.39
N GLU A 360 3.47 -17.16 -39.70
CA GLU A 360 2.31 -17.40 -40.57
C GLU A 360 1.52 -18.65 -40.16
N ALA A 361 2.22 -19.73 -39.75
CA ALA A 361 1.58 -20.95 -39.29
C ALA A 361 0.76 -20.71 -38.00
N VAL A 362 1.32 -19.96 -37.05
CA VAL A 362 0.64 -19.58 -35.81
C VAL A 362 -0.53 -18.63 -36.10
N GLU A 363 -0.34 -17.60 -36.92
CA GLU A 363 -1.43 -16.67 -37.26
C GLU A 363 -2.61 -17.34 -37.96
N LYS A 364 -2.36 -18.44 -38.70
CA LYS A 364 -3.41 -19.25 -39.31
C LYS A 364 -4.23 -20.04 -38.30
N ASP A 365 -3.64 -20.43 -37.18
CA ASP A 365 -4.28 -21.24 -36.14
C ASP A 365 -5.05 -20.38 -35.14
N ILE A 366 -4.41 -19.31 -34.63
CA ILE A 366 -4.93 -18.51 -33.52
C ILE A 366 -5.35 -17.08 -33.91
N GLY A 367 -5.19 -16.69 -35.18
CA GLY A 367 -5.50 -15.36 -35.68
C GLY A 367 -4.31 -14.39 -35.65
N SER A 368 -4.53 -13.15 -36.11
CA SER A 368 -3.45 -12.16 -36.25
C SER A 368 -2.78 -11.85 -34.91
N LEU A 369 -1.45 -11.96 -34.89
CA LEU A 369 -0.63 -11.58 -33.75
C LEU A 369 -0.38 -10.07 -33.74
N PRO A 370 -0.16 -9.47 -32.55
CA PRO A 370 0.26 -8.08 -32.44
C PRO A 370 1.54 -7.80 -33.24
N ALA A 371 1.64 -6.61 -33.85
CA ALA A 371 2.75 -6.25 -34.72
C ALA A 371 4.10 -6.21 -33.98
N ASP A 372 4.11 -5.65 -32.78
CA ASP A 372 5.31 -5.51 -31.97
C ASP A 372 5.78 -6.87 -31.40
N LEU A 373 4.86 -7.79 -31.07
CA LEU A 373 5.20 -9.19 -30.76
C LEU A 373 5.89 -9.86 -31.96
N LYS A 374 5.35 -9.68 -33.18
CA LYS A 374 5.98 -10.22 -34.40
C LYS A 374 7.39 -9.68 -34.61
N ASP A 375 7.57 -8.37 -34.40
CA ASP A 375 8.88 -7.74 -34.52
C ASP A 375 9.88 -8.24 -33.47
N MET A 376 9.41 -8.50 -32.24
CA MET A 376 10.23 -9.12 -31.20
C MET A 376 10.63 -10.54 -31.60
N VAL A 377 9.70 -11.40 -32.02
CA VAL A 377 10.01 -12.82 -32.29
C VAL A 377 10.91 -13.02 -33.50
N ARG A 378 10.92 -12.09 -34.46
CA ARG A 378 11.93 -12.03 -35.55
C ARG A 378 13.36 -11.79 -35.08
N ILE A 379 13.53 -11.27 -33.86
CA ILE A 379 14.84 -11.07 -33.22
C ILE A 379 15.12 -12.17 -32.20
N SER A 380 14.13 -12.54 -31.41
CA SER A 380 14.22 -13.57 -30.37
C SER A 380 12.82 -14.07 -30.07
N ASN A 381 12.55 -15.36 -30.25
CA ASN A 381 11.22 -15.94 -30.06
C ASN A 381 10.83 -16.07 -28.57
N GLY A 382 11.06 -15.04 -27.77
CA GLY A 382 10.93 -15.03 -26.33
C GLY A 382 12.27 -14.98 -25.59
N TYR A 383 12.24 -15.20 -24.28
CA TYR A 383 13.40 -15.18 -23.40
C TYR A 383 13.12 -15.97 -22.10
N ARG A 384 14.17 -16.40 -21.41
CA ARG A 384 14.10 -17.14 -20.15
C ARG A 384 14.12 -16.22 -18.93
N GLY A 385 13.22 -16.45 -17.98
CA GLY A 385 13.23 -15.82 -16.65
C GLY A 385 13.69 -16.80 -15.57
N GLY A 386 13.59 -16.35 -14.31
CA GLY A 386 13.80 -17.15 -13.11
C GLY A 386 12.49 -17.62 -12.48
N TRP A 387 12.57 -18.22 -11.29
CA TRP A 387 11.41 -18.78 -10.57
C TRP A 387 10.39 -17.70 -10.20
N HIS A 388 10.86 -16.55 -9.69
CA HIS A 388 10.08 -15.32 -9.48
C HIS A 388 10.52 -14.17 -10.40
N PHE A 389 11.69 -14.30 -11.02
CA PHE A 389 12.31 -13.26 -11.83
C PHE A 389 11.75 -13.21 -13.26
N LEU A 390 11.36 -12.01 -13.71
CA LEU A 390 10.75 -11.75 -15.03
C LEU A 390 9.54 -12.66 -15.37
N GLY A 391 8.83 -13.14 -14.34
CA GLY A 391 7.67 -14.01 -14.51
C GLY A 391 7.99 -15.38 -15.15
N GLY A 392 9.21 -15.89 -15.03
CA GLY A 392 9.62 -17.12 -15.72
C GLY A 392 10.01 -16.93 -17.18
N GLY A 393 9.87 -15.72 -17.72
CA GLY A 393 10.11 -15.40 -19.13
C GLY A 393 9.06 -15.99 -20.06
N MET A 394 9.06 -15.61 -21.34
CA MET A 394 8.05 -16.02 -22.32
C MET A 394 8.65 -16.92 -23.42
N THR A 395 7.92 -17.93 -23.87
CA THR A 395 8.30 -18.81 -25.01
C THR A 395 7.96 -18.24 -26.40
N GLY A 396 7.49 -16.98 -26.45
CA GLY A 396 7.11 -16.33 -27.70
C GLY A 396 5.97 -17.08 -28.41
N ILE A 397 6.13 -17.34 -29.70
CA ILE A 397 5.10 -18.03 -30.51
C ILE A 397 5.22 -19.57 -30.49
N GLN A 398 6.22 -20.14 -29.81
CA GLN A 398 6.39 -21.61 -29.80
C GLN A 398 5.31 -22.32 -28.98
N ASP A 399 4.89 -21.72 -27.87
CA ASP A 399 3.85 -22.26 -26.99
C ASP A 399 2.76 -21.20 -26.73
N ILE A 400 2.30 -20.57 -27.80
CA ILE A 400 1.15 -19.67 -27.77
C ILE A 400 -0.12 -20.43 -28.21
N PHE A 401 -1.19 -20.29 -27.43
CA PHE A 401 -2.46 -20.96 -27.70
C PHE A 401 -3.64 -20.12 -27.23
N GLN A 402 -4.84 -20.45 -27.69
CA GLN A 402 -6.06 -19.86 -27.12
C GLN A 402 -6.24 -20.38 -25.70
N SER A 403 -6.29 -19.47 -24.75
CA SER A 403 -6.48 -19.78 -23.34
C SER A 403 -7.85 -20.40 -23.12
N ASP A 404 -7.92 -21.36 -22.19
CA ASP A 404 -9.19 -21.86 -21.66
C ASP A 404 -9.91 -20.80 -20.81
N TYR A 405 -9.19 -19.76 -20.37
CA TYR A 405 -9.77 -18.63 -19.65
C TYR A 405 -10.50 -17.70 -20.64
N PRO A 406 -11.83 -17.55 -20.56
CA PRO A 406 -12.55 -16.59 -21.39
C PRO A 406 -12.20 -15.16 -20.98
N LEU A 407 -12.33 -14.21 -21.91
CA LEU A 407 -12.13 -12.77 -21.63
C LEU A 407 -12.98 -12.29 -20.44
N LYS A 408 -14.14 -12.92 -20.25
CA LYS A 408 -15.07 -12.66 -19.15
C LYS A 408 -14.44 -12.82 -17.76
N GLU A 409 -13.49 -13.73 -17.60
CA GLU A 409 -12.87 -14.00 -16.29
C GLU A 409 -11.84 -12.93 -15.87
N VAL A 410 -11.47 -12.04 -16.79
CA VAL A 410 -10.46 -10.99 -16.53
C VAL A 410 -11.00 -9.58 -16.79
N GLU A 411 -12.27 -9.44 -17.20
CA GLU A 411 -12.89 -8.19 -17.67
C GLU A 411 -12.78 -7.02 -16.68
N ASP A 412 -12.95 -7.31 -15.38
CA ASP A 412 -12.90 -6.32 -14.29
C ASP A 412 -11.55 -5.60 -14.22
N HIS A 413 -10.47 -6.25 -14.68
CA HIS A 413 -9.14 -5.64 -14.73
C HIS A 413 -8.96 -4.65 -15.90
N PHE A 414 -9.88 -4.65 -16.87
CA PHE A 414 -9.73 -3.94 -18.14
C PHE A 414 -10.80 -2.89 -18.41
N TYR A 415 -11.90 -2.83 -17.65
CA TYR A 415 -12.95 -1.81 -17.81
C TYR A 415 -12.39 -0.39 -17.86
N ASP A 416 -11.64 -0.02 -16.82
CA ASP A 416 -10.99 1.29 -16.68
C ASP A 416 -9.85 1.53 -17.69
N ARG A 417 -9.52 0.51 -18.50
CA ARG A 417 -8.44 0.52 -19.49
C ARG A 417 -8.94 0.52 -20.92
N GLY A 418 -10.25 0.66 -21.12
CA GLY A 418 -10.89 0.78 -22.43
C GLY A 418 -11.79 -0.40 -22.80
N LEU A 419 -12.05 -1.36 -21.91
CA LEU A 419 -13.05 -2.40 -22.14
C LEU A 419 -14.44 -1.87 -21.77
N LYS A 420 -15.47 -2.10 -22.59
CA LYS A 420 -16.84 -1.66 -22.26
C LYS A 420 -17.34 -2.34 -21.00
N GLN A 421 -17.99 -1.59 -20.09
CA GLN A 421 -18.75 -2.16 -18.98
C GLN A 421 -20.16 -2.55 -19.46
N THR A 422 -20.38 -3.82 -19.81
CA THR A 422 -21.69 -4.33 -20.25
C THR A 422 -21.99 -5.68 -19.61
N GLU A 423 -23.15 -5.83 -18.97
CA GLU A 423 -23.64 -7.13 -18.51
C GLU A 423 -23.84 -8.09 -19.71
N GLY A 424 -22.97 -9.09 -19.87
CA GLY A 424 -23.08 -10.07 -20.96
C GLY A 424 -21.78 -10.77 -21.34
N ASP A 425 -21.87 -11.74 -22.26
CA ASP A 425 -20.72 -12.53 -22.71
C ASP A 425 -19.83 -11.71 -23.64
N TYR A 426 -18.68 -11.26 -23.13
CA TYR A 426 -17.57 -10.80 -23.94
C TYR A 426 -17.28 -11.84 -25.02
N SER A 427 -17.29 -11.40 -26.27
CA SER A 427 -17.04 -12.30 -27.39
C SER A 427 -15.54 -12.50 -27.57
N GLY A 428 -15.11 -13.75 -27.72
CA GLY A 428 -13.75 -14.06 -28.13
C GLY A 428 -12.93 -14.85 -27.12
N PHE A 429 -11.63 -14.85 -27.36
CA PHE A 429 -10.63 -15.58 -26.59
C PHE A 429 -9.49 -14.64 -26.18
N VAL A 430 -8.74 -15.06 -25.17
CA VAL A 430 -7.42 -14.49 -24.88
C VAL A 430 -6.36 -15.49 -25.31
N LEU A 431 -5.19 -15.01 -25.70
CA LEU A 431 -4.05 -15.87 -26.00
C LEU A 431 -3.24 -16.04 -24.73
N GLN A 432 -2.77 -17.26 -24.47
CA GLN A 432 -1.84 -17.58 -23.41
C GLN A 432 -0.49 -17.96 -24.03
N LEU A 433 0.60 -17.48 -23.42
CA LEU A 433 1.96 -17.89 -23.72
C LEU A 433 2.53 -18.63 -22.50
N ALA A 434 3.13 -19.79 -22.74
CA ALA A 434 3.75 -20.54 -21.66
C ALA A 434 4.99 -19.80 -21.09
N PRO A 435 5.28 -19.96 -19.78
CA PRO A 435 6.53 -19.50 -19.23
C PRO A 435 7.72 -20.29 -19.79
N ALA A 436 8.84 -19.62 -20.01
CA ALA A 436 10.04 -20.21 -20.61
C ALA A 436 10.90 -21.07 -19.66
N SER A 437 10.69 -20.89 -18.35
CA SER A 437 11.34 -21.59 -17.26
C SER A 437 10.29 -22.11 -16.29
N VAL A 438 10.64 -23.14 -15.50
CA VAL A 438 9.80 -23.52 -14.37
C VAL A 438 9.74 -22.33 -13.42
N CYS A 439 8.54 -21.84 -13.15
CA CYS A 439 8.29 -20.67 -12.31
C CYS A 439 7.13 -20.95 -11.36
N ASP A 440 6.89 -20.02 -10.44
CA ASP A 440 5.80 -20.11 -9.46
C ASP A 440 4.42 -19.78 -10.09
N ARG A 441 4.07 -20.53 -11.14
CA ARG A 441 2.82 -20.44 -11.89
C ARG A 441 2.54 -19.07 -12.49
N CYS A 442 3.59 -18.36 -12.91
CA CYS A 442 3.43 -17.18 -13.73
C CYS A 442 3.00 -17.58 -15.14
N GLU A 443 1.93 -16.99 -15.63
CA GLU A 443 1.42 -17.17 -16.99
C GLU A 443 1.32 -15.82 -17.69
N HIS A 444 1.53 -15.82 -19.01
CA HIS A 444 1.53 -14.63 -19.85
C HIS A 444 0.32 -14.64 -20.78
N PHE A 445 -0.30 -13.49 -20.99
CA PHE A 445 -1.54 -13.40 -21.73
C PHE A 445 -1.62 -12.17 -22.63
N ILE A 446 -2.40 -12.29 -23.70
CA ILE A 446 -2.69 -11.24 -24.67
C ILE A 446 -4.20 -11.21 -24.94
N ILE A 447 -4.83 -10.03 -24.88
CA ILE A 447 -6.13 -9.81 -25.51
C ILE A 447 -5.83 -9.41 -26.96
N PRO A 448 -6.11 -10.24 -27.98
CA PRO A 448 -5.72 -9.93 -29.36
C PRO A 448 -6.34 -8.60 -29.84
N PRO A 449 -5.70 -7.88 -30.79
CA PRO A 449 -6.22 -6.59 -31.25
C PRO A 449 -7.66 -6.63 -31.74
N ALA A 450 -8.05 -7.70 -32.43
CA ALA A 450 -9.43 -7.89 -32.89
C ALA A 450 -10.42 -8.03 -31.73
N MET A 451 -10.04 -8.77 -30.67
CA MET A 451 -10.88 -8.96 -29.49
C MET A 451 -10.94 -7.70 -28.64
N TRP A 452 -9.81 -7.01 -28.50
CA TRP A 452 -9.73 -5.73 -27.79
C TRP A 452 -10.61 -4.67 -28.45
N LYS A 453 -10.55 -4.54 -29.77
CA LYS A 453 -11.40 -3.58 -30.52
C LYS A 453 -12.88 -3.96 -30.49
N ALA A 454 -13.21 -5.24 -30.59
CA ALA A 454 -14.60 -5.71 -30.60
C ALA A 454 -15.32 -5.44 -29.26
N ASN A 455 -14.59 -5.63 -28.16
CA ASN A 455 -15.13 -5.50 -26.81
C ASN A 455 -14.82 -4.13 -26.15
N GLY A 456 -13.93 -3.34 -26.76
CA GLY A 456 -13.48 -2.06 -26.25
C GLY A 456 -14.46 -0.90 -26.49
N GLU A 457 -14.26 0.18 -25.75
CA GLU A 457 -14.92 1.47 -25.93
C GLU A 457 -14.64 2.07 -27.31
N GLU A 458 -15.42 3.09 -27.70
CA GLU A 458 -15.20 3.79 -28.99
C GLU A 458 -13.81 4.43 -29.09
N SER A 459 -13.19 4.74 -27.95
CA SER A 459 -11.85 5.33 -27.81
C SER A 459 -10.71 4.38 -28.20
N VAL A 460 -10.93 3.06 -28.16
CA VAL A 460 -9.94 2.04 -28.49
C VAL A 460 -9.61 2.09 -29.98
N LYS A 461 -8.33 2.19 -30.34
CA LYS A 461 -7.90 2.29 -31.74
C LYS A 461 -7.65 0.91 -32.35
N ASP A 462 -7.76 0.84 -33.68
CA ASP A 462 -7.43 -0.37 -34.42
C ASP A 462 -5.96 -0.74 -34.22
N GLY A 463 -5.69 -2.01 -33.91
CA GLY A 463 -4.35 -2.52 -33.64
C GLY A 463 -3.91 -2.41 -32.18
N GLU A 464 -4.64 -1.68 -31.32
CA GLU A 464 -4.39 -1.69 -29.87
C GLU A 464 -4.75 -3.04 -29.27
N TYR A 465 -4.01 -3.43 -28.23
CA TYR A 465 -4.21 -4.67 -27.52
C TYR A 465 -3.74 -4.53 -26.06
N LYS A 466 -3.87 -5.59 -25.26
CA LYS A 466 -3.31 -5.63 -23.90
C LYS A 466 -2.48 -6.88 -23.71
N TYR A 467 -1.39 -6.72 -22.99
CA TYR A 467 -0.52 -7.82 -22.55
C TYR A 467 -0.41 -7.78 -21.04
N TRP A 468 -0.46 -8.93 -20.38
CA TRP A 468 -0.24 -9.02 -18.95
C TRP A 468 0.41 -10.35 -18.59
N HIS A 469 0.92 -10.41 -17.36
CA HIS A 469 1.26 -11.67 -16.73
C HIS A 469 0.70 -11.71 -15.32
N SER A 470 0.40 -12.90 -14.84
CA SER A 470 -0.17 -13.11 -13.51
C SER A 470 0.27 -14.43 -12.92
N ALA A 471 0.32 -14.49 -11.59
CA ALA A 471 0.37 -15.72 -10.83
C ALA A 471 -0.83 -15.73 -9.87
N ASN A 472 -1.31 -16.89 -9.45
CA ASN A 472 -2.48 -17.00 -8.56
C ASN A 472 -2.32 -16.31 -7.19
N TRP A 473 -1.08 -16.04 -6.76
CA TRP A 473 -0.75 -15.33 -5.52
C TRP A 473 -0.39 -13.84 -5.73
N ARG A 474 -0.30 -13.36 -6.97
CA ARG A 474 0.08 -11.98 -7.31
C ARG A 474 -1.00 -11.30 -8.14
N ARG A 475 -1.20 -10.01 -7.93
CA ARG A 475 -2.03 -9.20 -8.84
C ARG A 475 -1.44 -9.20 -10.27
N PRO A 476 -2.28 -9.13 -11.31
CA PRO A 476 -1.80 -9.05 -12.68
C PRO A 476 -1.01 -7.75 -12.91
N THR A 477 0.15 -7.85 -13.56
CA THR A 477 0.85 -6.67 -14.09
C THR A 477 0.47 -6.51 -15.56
N ILE A 478 -0.11 -5.36 -15.91
CA ILE A 478 -0.75 -5.13 -17.22
C ILE A 478 -0.03 -4.00 -17.97
N TRP A 479 0.34 -4.27 -19.23
CA TRP A 479 0.96 -3.33 -20.16
C TRP A 479 0.09 -3.13 -21.41
N ASN A 480 0.35 -2.03 -22.14
CA ASN A 480 -0.35 -1.78 -23.41
C ASN A 480 0.23 -2.59 -24.58
N SER A 481 1.43 -3.16 -24.42
CA SER A 481 2.08 -3.96 -25.44
C SER A 481 3.13 -4.89 -24.83
N VAL A 482 3.57 -5.88 -25.60
CA VAL A 482 4.73 -6.73 -25.26
C VAL A 482 5.99 -5.88 -25.19
N ARG A 483 6.12 -4.90 -26.09
CA ARG A 483 7.24 -3.96 -26.07
C ARG A 483 7.33 -3.16 -24.77
N ASP A 484 6.21 -2.67 -24.26
CA ASP A 484 6.15 -1.97 -22.98
C ASP A 484 6.65 -2.87 -21.84
N SER A 485 6.25 -4.16 -21.84
CA SER A 485 6.74 -5.12 -20.85
C SER A 485 8.25 -5.38 -20.96
N ILE A 486 8.79 -5.50 -22.17
CA ILE A 486 10.23 -5.70 -22.36
C ILE A 486 11.03 -4.48 -21.89
N VAL A 487 10.57 -3.27 -22.21
CA VAL A 487 11.21 -2.03 -21.74
C VAL A 487 11.14 -1.94 -20.22
N ASP A 488 10.01 -2.28 -19.61
CA ASP A 488 9.86 -2.33 -18.15
C ASP A 488 10.88 -3.28 -17.51
N HIS A 489 11.00 -4.49 -18.05
CA HIS A 489 11.98 -5.47 -17.59
C HIS A 489 13.41 -4.97 -17.72
N VAL A 490 13.76 -4.31 -18.83
CA VAL A 490 15.10 -3.72 -19.03
C VAL A 490 15.37 -2.62 -18.00
N GLU A 491 14.45 -1.69 -17.80
CA GLU A 491 14.61 -0.61 -16.81
C GLU A 491 14.71 -1.16 -15.38
N TYR A 492 13.91 -2.17 -15.04
CA TYR A 492 13.96 -2.84 -13.74
C TYR A 492 15.33 -3.46 -13.48
N ILE A 493 15.85 -4.23 -14.45
CA ILE A 493 17.16 -4.86 -14.37
C ILE A 493 18.28 -3.80 -14.25
N GLU A 494 18.22 -2.75 -15.05
CA GLU A 494 19.22 -1.68 -15.03
C GLU A 494 19.21 -0.92 -13.70
N THR A 495 18.04 -0.69 -13.11
CA THR A 495 17.91 -0.13 -11.77
C THR A 495 18.58 -1.04 -10.72
N MET A 496 18.34 -2.35 -10.76
CA MET A 496 19.00 -3.29 -9.85
C MET A 496 20.53 -3.24 -9.99
N ILE A 497 21.04 -3.14 -11.22
CA ILE A 497 22.49 -3.02 -11.48
C ILE A 497 23.04 -1.72 -10.88
N GLU A 498 22.36 -0.59 -11.09
CA GLU A 498 22.76 0.71 -10.53
C GLU A 498 22.75 0.70 -8.99
N GLU A 499 21.77 0.05 -8.39
CA GLU A 499 21.63 -0.10 -6.94
C GLU A 499 22.50 -1.20 -6.33
N HIS A 500 23.30 -1.89 -7.16
CA HIS A 500 24.17 -3.02 -6.76
C HIS A 500 23.39 -4.16 -6.08
N LEU A 501 22.11 -4.33 -6.46
CA LEU A 501 21.25 -5.41 -6.01
C LEU A 501 21.47 -6.66 -6.88
N ARG A 502 21.18 -7.82 -6.31
CA ARG A 502 21.10 -9.08 -7.04
C ARG A 502 19.83 -9.83 -6.69
N GLU A 503 19.34 -10.59 -7.65
CA GLU A 503 18.17 -11.45 -7.47
C GLU A 503 18.55 -12.75 -6.73
N ASP A 504 19.82 -13.18 -6.82
CA ASP A 504 20.30 -14.40 -6.18
C ASP A 504 20.66 -14.23 -4.69
N ASP A 505 20.63 -13.01 -4.15
CA ASP A 505 20.98 -12.71 -2.75
C ASP A 505 19.87 -13.13 -1.74
N ASP A 506 18.64 -13.43 -2.18
CA ASP A 506 17.54 -13.93 -1.33
C ASP A 506 17.71 -15.41 -0.91
N SER A 507 18.89 -16.01 -1.17
CA SER A 507 19.15 -17.44 -0.96
C SER A 507 20.29 -17.79 0.04
N GLU A 508 20.77 -16.83 0.86
CA GLU A 508 21.67 -17.12 2.00
C GLU A 508 21.02 -17.02 3.39
#